data_AF-A0A534CU82-F1
#
_entry.id   AF-A0A534CU82-F1
#
_cell.length_a   1.000
_cell.length_b   1.000
_cell.length_c   1.000
_cell.angle_alpha   90.00
_cell.angle_beta   90.00
_cell.angle_gamma   90.00
#
_symmetry.space_group_name_H-M   'P 1'
#
loop_
_entity.id
_entity.type
_entity.pdbx_description
1 polymer ?
#
loop_
_entity_poly.entity_id
_entity_poly.type
_entity_poly.pdbx_seq_one_letter_code
_entity_poly.pdbx_strand_id
1 'polypeptide(L)'
;MHKHLLNRRIFSARCAAFGLSFPALSAMIAAQATAQVPGAGAASKPAERTVRLPDGTTVPALGQGCWHLGQGRHPLAVEEEALRTGISLGMTLIDTSGNYGNG
;
A
#
# COMPACT_ATOMS: atom_id res chain seq x y z
N MET A 1 -12.24 23.09 -15.82
CA MET A 1 -12.20 21.80 -15.07
C MET A 1 -11.21 21.91 -13.93
N HIS A 2 -11.63 22.40 -12.76
CA HIS A 2 -10.76 22.52 -11.58
C HIS A 2 -10.68 21.18 -10.86
N LYS A 3 -9.51 20.54 -10.87
CA LYS A 3 -9.26 19.32 -10.11
C LYS A 3 -8.92 19.73 -8.67
N HIS A 4 -9.85 19.53 -7.74
CA HIS A 4 -9.57 19.60 -6.31
C HIS A 4 -8.67 18.42 -5.93
N LEU A 5 -7.36 18.63 -5.95
CA LEU A 5 -6.39 17.66 -5.45
C LEU A 5 -6.44 17.67 -3.91
N LEU A 6 -6.84 16.55 -3.31
CA LEU A 6 -6.79 16.38 -1.86
C LEU A 6 -5.33 16.35 -1.41
N ASN A 7 -4.94 17.27 -0.53
CA ASN A 7 -3.63 17.24 0.11
C ASN A 7 -3.48 15.95 0.94
N ARG A 8 -2.28 15.38 1.01
CA ARG A 8 -1.89 14.16 1.76
C ARG A 8 -2.53 14.09 3.14
N ARG A 9 -2.57 15.20 3.88
CA ARG A 9 -3.19 15.26 5.22
C ARG A 9 -4.69 14.98 5.20
N ILE A 10 -5.40 15.49 4.20
CA ILE A 10 -6.84 15.28 4.03
C ILE A 10 -7.11 13.84 3.58
N PHE A 11 -6.25 13.28 2.72
CA PHE A 11 -6.34 11.88 2.34
C PHE A 11 -6.13 10.94 3.54
N SER A 12 -5.04 11.12 4.30
CA SER A 12 -4.75 10.31 5.49
C SER A 12 -5.83 10.44 6.58
N ALA A 13 -6.36 11.65 6.80
CA ALA A 13 -7.44 11.87 7.76
C ALA A 13 -8.74 11.17 7.33
N ARG A 14 -9.05 11.13 6.03
CA ARG A 14 -10.24 10.43 5.51
C ARG A 14 -10.09 8.91 5.57
N CYS A 15 -8.88 8.38 5.40
CA CYS A 15 -8.60 6.95 5.62
C CYS A 15 -8.74 6.58 7.11
N ALA A 16 -8.27 7.44 8.03
CA ALA A 16 -8.41 7.21 9.46
C ALA A 16 -9.88 7.31 9.95
N ALA A 17 -10.65 8.26 9.40
CA ALA A 17 -12.07 8.45 9.73
C ALA A 17 -12.99 7.32 9.24
N PHE A 18 -12.54 6.47 8.30
CA PHE A 18 -13.27 5.30 7.80
C PHE A 18 -13.04 4.01 8.63
N GLY A 19 -12.44 4.10 9.82
CA GLY A 19 -12.63 3.08 10.86
C GLY A 19 -11.74 1.83 10.77
N LEU A 20 -10.42 2.00 10.76
CA LEU A 20 -9.49 0.97 11.26
C LEU A 20 -8.95 1.32 12.65
N SER A 21 -9.80 1.91 13.50
CA SER A 21 -9.55 2.04 14.92
C SER A 21 -10.18 0.85 15.65
N PHE A 22 -9.42 -0.24 15.80
CA PHE A 22 -9.71 -1.25 16.83
C PHE A 22 -8.84 -0.95 18.05
N PRO A 23 -9.42 -0.29 19.07
CA PRO A 23 -9.28 -0.84 20.40
C PRO A 23 -10.63 -0.81 21.11
N ALA A 24 -11.53 -1.72 20.72
CA ALA A 24 -12.71 -2.08 21.51
C ALA A 24 -13.26 -3.45 21.07
N LEU A 25 -12.40 -4.49 21.03
CA LEU A 25 -12.86 -5.86 20.77
C LEU A 25 -12.23 -6.88 21.73
N SER A 26 -12.12 -6.53 23.01
CA SER A 26 -11.82 -7.52 24.06
C SER A 26 -13.08 -8.07 24.76
N ALA A 27 -14.29 -7.80 24.26
CA ALA A 27 -15.53 -8.25 24.91
C ALA A 27 -16.56 -8.90 23.97
N MET A 28 -16.14 -9.49 22.84
CA MET A 28 -17.02 -10.30 21.98
C MET A 28 -16.37 -11.61 21.47
N ILE A 29 -15.26 -12.06 22.07
CA ILE A 29 -14.55 -13.31 21.70
C ILE A 29 -15.24 -14.53 22.35
N ALA A 30 -16.52 -14.75 22.07
CA ALA A 30 -17.18 -16.00 22.48
C ALA A 30 -18.38 -16.47 21.64
N ALA A 31 -18.94 -15.67 20.72
CA ALA A 31 -20.26 -16.02 20.15
C ALA A 31 -20.38 -16.08 18.62
N GLN A 32 -19.31 -15.84 17.84
CA GLN A 32 -19.41 -15.91 16.36
C GLN A 32 -18.27 -16.71 15.73
N ALA A 33 -18.04 -17.91 16.25
CA ALA A 33 -17.32 -18.95 15.52
C ALA A 33 -18.27 -19.65 14.54
N THR A 34 -18.72 -18.98 13.47
CA THR A 34 -19.20 -19.56 12.18
C THR A 34 -19.61 -18.48 11.16
N ALA A 35 -18.95 -17.32 11.12
CA ALA A 35 -19.10 -16.41 9.99
C ALA A 35 -17.97 -16.67 9.01
N GLN A 36 -18.23 -17.54 8.03
CA GLN A 36 -17.42 -17.70 6.82
C GLN A 36 -17.06 -16.32 6.27
N VAL A 37 -15.76 -15.99 6.22
CA VAL A 37 -15.23 -14.91 5.39
C VAL A 37 -15.64 -15.26 3.95
N PRO A 38 -16.57 -14.54 3.32
CA PRO A 38 -16.97 -14.85 1.96
C PRO A 38 -15.81 -14.40 1.06
N GLY A 39 -15.07 -15.38 0.54
CA GLY A 39 -14.26 -15.26 -0.66
C GLY A 39 -13.28 -14.09 -0.71
N ALA A 40 -12.11 -14.27 -0.10
CA ALA A 40 -10.85 -13.72 -0.64
C ALA A 40 -10.47 -14.48 -1.94
N GLY A 41 -11.42 -14.57 -2.86
CA GLY A 41 -11.45 -15.44 -4.02
C GLY A 41 -12.01 -14.70 -5.23
N ALA A 42 -11.50 -13.49 -5.45
CA ALA A 42 -11.54 -12.85 -6.75
C ALA A 42 -10.24 -12.04 -6.84
N ALA A 43 -9.22 -12.64 -7.43
CA ALA A 43 -8.17 -11.87 -8.06
C ALA A 43 -8.85 -11.05 -9.17
N SER A 44 -9.44 -9.93 -8.82
CA SER A 44 -9.67 -8.89 -9.80
C SER A 44 -8.27 -8.48 -10.22
N LYS A 45 -7.80 -8.99 -11.36
CA LYS A 45 -6.68 -8.35 -12.05
C LYS A 45 -7.18 -6.92 -12.27
N PRO A 46 -6.71 -5.92 -11.51
CA PRO A 46 -7.20 -4.57 -11.71
C PRO A 46 -6.87 -4.23 -13.15
N ALA A 47 -7.84 -3.65 -13.88
CA ALA A 47 -7.63 -3.23 -15.25
C ALA A 47 -6.28 -2.47 -15.30
N GLU A 48 -5.34 -3.03 -16.05
CA GLU A 48 -3.91 -2.75 -15.96
C GLU A 48 -3.65 -1.33 -16.48
N ARG A 49 -3.92 -0.33 -15.63
CA ARG A 49 -3.63 1.06 -15.95
C ARG A 49 -2.14 1.20 -15.96
N THR A 50 -1.59 1.58 -17.11
CA THR A 50 -0.16 1.77 -17.31
C THR A 50 0.19 3.23 -17.54
N VAL A 51 1.47 3.54 -17.39
CA VAL A 51 2.08 4.83 -17.72
C VAL A 51 3.32 4.59 -18.56
N ARG A 52 3.49 5.39 -19.61
CA ARG A 52 4.71 5.41 -20.42
C ARG A 52 5.66 6.48 -19.87
N LEU A 53 6.84 6.05 -19.45
CA LEU A 53 7.91 6.91 -18.96
C LEU A 53 8.61 7.64 -20.13
N PRO A 54 9.40 8.70 -19.86
CA PRO A 54 10.08 9.47 -20.91
C PRO A 54 11.06 8.66 -21.78
N ASP A 55 11.65 7.61 -21.22
CA ASP A 55 12.52 6.66 -21.92
C ASP A 55 11.74 5.67 -22.83
N GLY A 56 10.41 5.72 -22.79
CA GLY A 56 9.52 4.86 -23.54
C GLY A 56 9.09 3.59 -22.80
N THR A 57 9.65 3.30 -21.62
CA THR A 57 9.30 2.15 -20.79
C THR A 57 7.85 2.27 -20.33
N THR A 58 7.08 1.19 -20.42
CA THR A 58 5.69 1.14 -19.92
C THR A 58 5.65 0.34 -18.63
N VAL A 59 5.10 0.94 -17.58
CA VAL A 59 4.98 0.35 -16.24
C VAL A 59 3.53 0.41 -15.75
N PRO A 60 3.12 -0.44 -14.79
CA PRO A 60 1.89 -0.21 -14.05
C PRO A 60 1.87 1.20 -13.48
N ALA A 61 0.70 1.84 -13.47
CA ALA A 61 0.54 3.20 -12.97
C ALA A 61 0.76 3.31 -11.44
N LEU A 62 0.91 2.19 -10.75
CA LEU A 62 1.24 2.09 -9.34
C LEU A 62 2.64 1.47 -9.18
N GLY A 63 3.47 2.10 -8.35
CA GLY A 63 4.80 1.61 -7.95
C GLY A 63 5.02 1.72 -6.44
N GLN A 64 6.25 1.45 -6.00
CA GLN A 64 6.63 1.44 -4.58
C GLN A 64 7.66 2.53 -4.28
N GLY A 65 7.33 3.44 -3.36
CA GLY A 65 8.26 4.47 -2.89
C GLY A 65 9.06 4.02 -1.67
N CYS A 66 10.35 4.36 -1.64
CA CYS A 66 11.30 3.90 -0.61
C CYS A 66 11.67 4.97 0.42
N TRP A 67 11.04 6.15 0.40
CA TRP A 67 11.25 7.15 1.46
C TRP A 67 10.88 6.54 2.83
N HIS A 68 11.79 6.65 3.80
CA HIS A 68 11.74 6.10 5.17
C HIS A 68 12.20 4.65 5.35
N LEU A 69 12.46 3.91 4.27
CA LEU A 69 13.12 2.61 4.40
C LEU A 69 14.58 2.80 4.86
N GLY A 70 15.13 1.82 5.57
CA GLY A 70 16.50 1.84 6.07
C GLY A 70 16.75 2.79 7.25
N GLN A 71 15.71 3.42 7.82
CA GLN A 71 15.84 4.41 8.91
C GLN A 71 15.60 3.83 10.31
N GLY A 72 15.51 2.50 10.43
CA GLY A 72 15.29 1.81 11.71
C GLY A 72 13.88 1.98 12.28
N ARG A 73 12.91 2.43 11.45
CA ARG A 73 11.50 2.55 11.84
C ARG A 73 10.80 1.19 11.94
N HIS A 74 11.22 0.25 11.10
CA HIS A 74 10.72 -1.11 11.07
C HIS A 74 11.90 -2.09 10.98
N PRO A 75 11.73 -3.36 11.39
CA PRO A 75 12.74 -4.38 11.14
C PRO A 75 13.01 -4.52 9.64
N LEU A 76 14.29 -4.67 9.26
CA LEU A 76 14.72 -4.80 7.86
C LEU A 76 13.89 -5.84 7.09
N ALA A 77 13.66 -7.00 7.69
CA ALA A 77 12.89 -8.09 7.07
C ALA A 77 11.45 -7.68 6.69
N VAL A 78 10.83 -6.77 7.45
CA VAL A 78 9.49 -6.26 7.14
C VAL A 78 9.53 -5.27 5.97
N GLU A 79 10.56 -4.43 5.91
CA GLU A 79 10.77 -3.49 4.81
C GLU A 79 11.06 -4.25 3.50
N GLU A 80 11.89 -5.29 3.55
CA GLU A 80 12.16 -6.18 2.43
C GLU A 80 10.89 -6.90 1.94
N GLU A 81 10.10 -7.45 2.86
CA GLU A 81 8.90 -8.19 2.50
C GLU A 81 7.83 -7.28 1.87
N ALA A 82 7.74 -6.03 2.31
CA ALA A 82 6.86 -5.05 1.69
C ALA A 82 7.24 -4.80 0.22
N LEU A 83 8.54 -4.69 -0.08
CA LEU A 83 9.03 -4.57 -1.47
C LEU A 83 8.73 -5.83 -2.28
N ARG A 84 9.06 -7.01 -1.75
CA ARG A 84 8.80 -8.30 -2.41
C ARG A 84 7.32 -8.53 -2.71
N THR A 85 6.44 -8.11 -1.80
CA THR A 85 4.98 -8.21 -1.98
C THR A 85 4.50 -7.37 -3.16
N GLY A 86 4.99 -6.13 -3.30
CA GLY A 86 4.59 -5.31 -4.45
C GLY A 86 5.04 -5.91 -5.77
N ILE A 87 6.26 -6.44 -5.83
CA ILE A 87 6.80 -7.15 -6.99
C ILE A 87 5.98 -8.39 -7.32
N SER A 88 5.63 -9.22 -6.32
CA SER A 88 4.83 -10.43 -6.53
C SER A 88 3.40 -10.13 -7.01
N LEU A 89 2.88 -8.95 -6.65
CA LEU A 89 1.60 -8.43 -7.15
C LEU A 89 1.71 -7.72 -8.52
N GLY A 90 2.91 -7.68 -9.12
CA GLY A 90 3.14 -7.17 -10.48
C GLY A 90 3.56 -5.71 -10.57
N MET A 91 3.96 -5.06 -9.47
CA MET A 91 4.57 -3.73 -9.54
C MET A 91 6.00 -3.82 -10.07
N THR A 92 6.36 -2.91 -10.98
CA THR A 92 7.69 -2.89 -11.61
C THR A 92 8.44 -1.57 -11.44
N LEU A 93 7.82 -0.55 -10.85
CA LEU A 93 8.43 0.75 -10.60
C LEU A 93 8.80 0.89 -9.12
N ILE A 94 10.09 1.05 -8.84
CA ILE A 94 10.63 1.37 -7.51
C ILE A 94 11.15 2.81 -7.53
N ASP A 95 10.59 3.65 -6.68
CA ASP A 95 11.00 5.04 -6.48
C ASP A 95 11.96 5.12 -5.29
N THR A 96 13.20 5.50 -5.56
CA THR A 96 14.29 5.60 -4.57
C THR A 96 15.25 6.73 -4.94
N SER A 97 16.20 7.00 -4.04
CA SER A 97 17.26 8.00 -4.23
C SER A 97 18.44 7.68 -3.34
N GLY A 98 19.67 8.00 -3.78
CA GLY A 98 20.90 7.76 -3.01
C GLY A 98 21.02 8.58 -1.72
N ASN A 99 20.06 9.47 -1.43
CA ASN A 99 19.97 10.20 -0.16
C ASN A 99 18.91 9.63 0.80
N TYR A 100 18.14 8.63 0.41
CA TYR A 100 17.17 7.99 1.30
C TYR A 100 17.92 7.02 2.21
N GLY A 101 17.66 7.03 3.52
CA GLY A 101 18.27 6.04 4.44
C GLY A 101 19.80 6.09 4.58
N ASN A 102 20.45 7.13 4.06
CA ASN A 102 21.91 7.24 3.90
C ASN A 102 22.53 6.32 2.83
N GLY A 103 21.75 5.86 1.84
CA GLY A 103 22.24 5.12 0.67
C GLY A 103 21.33 3.96 0.29
#